data_AF-A0A7T4X074-F1
#
_entry.id   AF-A0A7T4X074-F1
#
_cell.length_a   1.000
_cell.length_b   1.000
_cell.length_c   1.000
_cell.angle_alpha   90.00
_cell.angle_beta   90.00
_cell.angle_gamma   90.00
#
_symmetry.space_group_name_H-M   'P 1'
#
loop_
_entity.id
_entity.type
_entity.pdbx_description
1 polymer ?
#
loop_
_entity_poly.entity_id
_entity_poly.type
_entity_poly.pdbx_seq_one_letter_code
_entity_poly.pdbx_strand_id
1 'polypeptide(L)'
;MFKFDKNTVPYHVTNMIFYVLTLVVVGLIYYFAFLPPLLEVTTGEFFQNFGMRQVGGSVFFLILVIVPFVLVAAAGYHLYRLIKPAPKVSTDF
;
A
#
# COMPACT_ATOMS: atom_id res chain seq x y z
N MET A 1 8.58 14.53 1.59
CA MET A 1 8.12 14.21 2.95
C MET A 1 8.67 15.26 3.90
N PHE A 2 7.81 16.07 4.52
CA PHE A 2 8.23 16.93 5.62
C PHE A 2 8.99 16.08 6.64
N LYS A 3 10.19 16.50 7.05
CA LYS A 3 11.02 15.81 8.05
C LYS A 3 10.39 15.98 9.43
N PHE A 4 9.21 15.41 9.64
CA PHE A 4 8.65 15.30 10.98
C PHE A 4 9.38 14.19 11.72
N ASP A 5 9.69 14.41 12.99
CA ASP A 5 10.21 13.37 13.86
C ASP A 5 9.18 12.21 13.92
N LYS A 6 9.68 10.99 13.75
CA LYS A 6 8.90 9.74 13.70
C LYS A 6 8.03 9.48 14.93
N ASN A 7 8.30 10.16 16.04
CA ASN A 7 7.53 10.03 17.28
C ASN A 7 6.46 11.11 17.44
N THR A 8 6.28 11.97 16.44
CA THR A 8 5.34 13.10 16.53
C THR A 8 3.99 12.77 15.90
N VAL A 9 2.94 13.39 16.42
CA VAL A 9 1.58 13.28 15.87
C VAL A 9 1.53 13.73 14.39
N PRO A 10 2.12 14.87 13.98
CA PRO A 10 2.14 15.29 12.58
C PRO A 10 2.78 14.27 11.63
N TYR A 11 3.83 13.57 12.06
CA TYR A 11 4.42 12.47 11.29
C TYR A 11 3.42 11.35 11.05
N HIS A 12 2.72 10.90 12.10
CA HIS A 12 1.78 9.80 11.99
C HIS A 12 0.53 10.19 11.18
N VAL A 13 0.00 11.41 11.33
CA VAL A 13 -1.13 11.90 10.53
C VAL A 13 -0.76 11.97 9.05
N THR A 14 0.36 12.60 8.71
CA THR A 14 0.77 12.79 7.31
C THR A 14 0.98 11.45 6.61
N ASN A 15 1.64 10.50 7.28
CA ASN A 15 1.87 9.17 6.72
C ASN A 15 0.58 8.34 6.64
N MET A 16 -0.32 8.41 7.63
CA MET A 16 -1.62 7.74 7.56
C MET A 16 -2.40 8.20 6.33
N ILE A 17 -2.50 9.52 6.12
CA ILE A 17 -3.19 10.10 4.95
C ILE A 17 -2.52 9.62 3.66
N PHE A 18 -1.19 9.65 3.60
CA PHE A 18 -0.44 9.16 2.44
C PHE A 18 -0.76 7.69 2.12
N TYR A 19 -0.70 6.79 3.11
CA TYR A 19 -0.97 5.37 2.90
C TYR A 19 -2.43 5.09 2.52
N VAL A 20 -3.38 5.81 3.11
CA VAL A 20 -4.80 5.72 2.74
C VAL A 20 -5.02 6.19 1.31
N LEU A 21 -4.49 7.35 0.92
CA LEU A 21 -4.59 7.85 -0.45
C LEU A 21 -3.93 6.90 -1.45
N THR A 22 -2.76 6.36 -1.11
CA THR A 22 -2.09 5.36 -1.93
C THR A 22 -2.94 4.10 -2.08
N LEU A 23 -3.59 3.64 -1.01
CA LEU A 23 -4.49 2.49 -1.07
C LEU A 23 -5.69 2.75 -1.98
N VAL A 24 -6.27 3.95 -1.95
CA VAL A 24 -7.35 4.34 -2.88
C VAL A 24 -6.86 4.31 -4.32
N VAL A 25 -5.71 4.92 -4.61
CA VAL A 25 -5.14 4.95 -5.97
C VAL A 25 -4.84 3.53 -6.47
N VAL A 26 -4.23 2.69 -5.63
CA VAL A 26 -3.99 1.27 -5.96
C VAL A 26 -5.30 0.54 -6.18
N GLY A 27 -6.33 0.78 -5.36
CA GLY A 27 -7.67 0.22 -5.54
C GLY A 27 -8.30 0.61 -6.88
N LEU A 28 -8.16 1.88 -7.30
CA LEU A 28 -8.62 2.34 -8.61
C LEU A 28 -7.84 1.66 -9.75
N ILE A 29 -6.53 1.52 -9.62
CA ILE A 29 -5.71 0.78 -10.59
C ILE A 29 -6.21 -0.67 -10.70
N TYR A 30 -6.47 -1.33 -9.58
CA TYR A 30 -7.04 -2.68 -9.56
C TYR A 30 -8.39 -2.75 -10.27
N TYR A 31 -9.29 -1.83 -9.95
CA TYR A 31 -10.63 -1.80 -10.51
C TYR A 31 -10.65 -1.52 -12.02
N PHE A 32 -9.81 -0.62 -12.51
CA PHE A 32 -9.85 -0.22 -13.93
C PHE A 32 -8.89 -0.99 -14.82
N ALA A 33 -7.70 -1.36 -14.33
CA ALA A 33 -6.69 -2.02 -15.16
C ALA A 33 -6.71 -3.55 -15.05
N PHE A 34 -7.13 -4.09 -13.89
CA PHE A 34 -7.02 -5.53 -13.61
C PHE A 34 -8.37 -6.24 -13.54
N LEU A 35 -9.42 -5.60 -13.01
CA LEU A 35 -10.73 -6.23 -12.90
C LEU A 35 -11.36 -6.57 -14.26
N PRO A 36 -11.37 -5.71 -15.30
CA PRO A 36 -12.00 -6.06 -16.57
C PRO A 36 -11.37 -7.29 -17.23
N PRO A 37 -10.03 -7.40 -17.35
CA PRO A 37 -9.40 -8.63 -17.86
C PRO A 37 -9.67 -9.88 -17.02
N LEU A 38 -9.85 -9.74 -15.70
CA LEU A 38 -10.20 -10.86 -14.82
C LEU A 38 -11.66 -11.33 -15.00
N LEU A 39 -12.56 -10.44 -15.43
CA LEU A 39 -13.97 -10.74 -15.65
C LEU A 39 -14.27 -11.23 -17.08
N GLU A 40 -13.56 -10.70 -18.08
CA GLU A 40 -13.81 -10.99 -19.50
C GLU A 40 -13.17 -12.30 -19.98
N VAL A 41 -12.21 -12.84 -19.24
CA VAL A 41 -11.37 -13.94 -19.72
C VAL A 41 -11.40 -15.08 -18.70
N THR A 42 -11.86 -16.26 -19.13
CA THR A 42 -11.53 -17.51 -18.42
C THR A 42 -10.03 -17.47 -18.14
N THR A 43 -9.64 -17.54 -16.88
CA THR A 43 -8.33 -17.13 -16.31
C THR A 43 -7.07 -17.71 -16.98
N GLY A 44 -7.19 -18.53 -18.03
CA GLY A 44 -6.07 -19.00 -18.84
C GLY A 44 -5.41 -17.94 -19.71
N GLU A 45 -6.15 -17.21 -20.56
CA GLU A 45 -5.51 -16.36 -21.59
C GLU A 45 -4.91 -15.06 -21.02
N PHE A 46 -5.53 -14.44 -20.02
CA PHE A 46 -4.98 -13.25 -19.34
C PHE A 46 -3.63 -13.56 -18.68
N PHE A 47 -3.52 -14.67 -17.96
CA PHE A 47 -2.25 -15.06 -17.33
C PHE A 47 -1.22 -15.58 -18.35
N GLN A 48 -1.65 -16.15 -19.48
CA GLN A 48 -0.73 -16.54 -20.55
C GLN A 48 -0.15 -15.33 -21.31
N ASN A 49 -0.92 -14.25 -21.48
CA ASN A 49 -0.49 -13.04 -22.17
C ASN A 49 0.18 -12.01 -21.24
N PHE A 50 -0.23 -11.94 -19.97
CA PHE A 50 0.24 -10.94 -19.00
C PHE A 50 1.16 -11.53 -17.91
N GLY A 51 1.02 -12.82 -17.57
CA GLY A 51 1.53 -13.38 -16.31
C GLY A 51 2.67 -14.41 -16.41
N MET A 52 2.80 -15.18 -17.49
CA MET A 52 3.56 -16.45 -17.42
C MET A 52 4.75 -16.60 -18.38
N ARG A 53 4.92 -15.74 -19.41
CA ARG A 53 6.03 -15.92 -20.36
C ARG A 53 7.33 -15.19 -19.98
N GLN A 54 7.32 -14.35 -18.95
CA GLN A 54 8.52 -13.64 -18.46
C GLN A 54 8.47 -13.48 -16.94
N VAL A 55 9.60 -13.76 -16.27
CA VAL A 55 9.80 -13.63 -14.81
C VAL A 55 9.29 -12.29 -14.26
N GLY A 56 9.36 -11.22 -15.05
CA GLY A 56 8.86 -9.89 -14.69
C GLY A 56 7.35 -9.84 -14.44
N GLY A 57 6.53 -10.56 -15.22
CA GLY A 57 5.07 -10.58 -15.07
C GLY A 57 4.62 -11.25 -13.77
N SER A 58 5.26 -12.37 -13.41
CA SER A 58 5.00 -13.08 -12.15
C SER A 58 5.42 -12.26 -10.91
N VAL A 59 6.56 -11.58 -10.96
CA VAL A 59 7.01 -10.70 -9.87
C VAL A 59 6.08 -9.50 -9.72
N PHE A 60 5.67 -8.89 -10.83
CA PHE A 60 4.72 -7.79 -10.83
C PHE A 60 3.37 -8.19 -10.23
N PHE A 61 2.85 -9.37 -10.57
CA PHE A 61 1.61 -9.89 -9.99
C PHE A 61 1.73 -10.10 -8.47
N LEU A 62 2.85 -10.65 -7.99
CA LEU A 62 3.10 -10.79 -6.56
C LEU A 62 3.15 -9.43 -5.84
N ILE A 63 3.83 -8.44 -6.43
CA ILE A 63 3.86 -7.07 -5.90
C ILE A 63 2.45 -6.50 -5.83
N LEU A 64 1.68 -6.63 -6.90
CA LEU A 64 0.28 -6.21 -6.95
C LEU A 64 -0.49 -6.79 -5.77
N VAL A 65 -0.38 -8.10 -5.51
CA VAL A 65 -1.13 -8.75 -4.42
C VAL A 65 -0.64 -8.28 -3.05
N ILE A 66 0.69 -8.16 -2.85
CA ILE A 66 1.29 -7.84 -1.55
C ILE A 66 1.10 -6.37 -1.15
N VAL A 67 1.19 -5.44 -2.11
CA VAL A 67 1.18 -3.99 -1.85
C VAL A 67 -0.08 -3.54 -1.07
N PRO A 68 -1.31 -3.93 -1.41
CA PRO A 68 -2.50 -3.61 -0.64
C PRO A 68 -2.40 -4.00 0.84
N PHE A 69 -1.90 -5.20 1.15
CA PHE A 69 -1.74 -5.65 2.53
C PHE A 69 -0.71 -4.80 3.28
N VAL A 70 0.41 -4.46 2.63
CA VAL A 70 1.45 -3.60 3.21
C VAL A 70 0.89 -2.19 3.48
N LEU A 71 0.11 -1.63 2.55
CA LEU A 71 -0.50 -0.31 2.70
C LEU A 71 -1.52 -0.28 3.84
N VAL A 72 -2.35 -1.32 3.98
CA VAL A 72 -3.30 -1.46 5.09
C VAL A 72 -2.56 -1.57 6.42
N ALA A 73 -1.51 -2.42 6.49
CA ALA A 73 -0.70 -2.56 7.69
C ALA A 73 0.00 -1.24 8.08
N ALA A 74 0.53 -0.50 7.11
CA ALA A 74 1.16 0.79 7.35
C ALA A 74 0.15 1.85 7.82
N ALA A 75 -1.00 1.98 7.14
CA ALA A 75 -2.07 2.87 7.58
C ALA A 75 -2.56 2.53 8.99
N GLY A 76 -2.75 1.24 9.29
CA GLY A 76 -3.13 0.74 10.61
C GLY A 76 -2.08 1.03 11.68
N TYR A 77 -0.79 0.88 11.37
CA TYR A 77 0.30 1.24 12.27
C TYR A 77 0.27 2.73 12.61
N HIS A 78 0.13 3.60 11.62
CA HIS A 78 0.07 5.04 11.85
C HIS A 78 -1.19 5.44 12.63
N LEU A 79 -2.35 4.84 12.33
CA LEU A 79 -3.58 5.03 13.10
C LEU A 79 -3.41 4.60 14.56
N TYR A 80 -2.82 3.43 14.81
CA TYR A 80 -2.53 2.94 16.15
C TYR A 80 -1.66 3.93 16.94
N ARG A 81 -0.66 4.52 16.28
CA ARG A 81 0.23 5.52 16.89
C ARG A 81 -0.42 6.87 17.16
N LEU A 82 -1.52 7.19 16.50
CA LEU A 82 -2.35 8.35 16.84
C LEU A 82 -3.18 8.09 18.10
N ILE A 83 -3.69 6.87 18.26
CA ILE A 83 -4.49 6.45 19.42
C ILE A 83 -3.60 6.22 20.66
N LYS A 84 -2.42 5.62 20.45
CA LYS A 84 -1.40 5.35 21.47
C LYS A 84 -0.07 5.97 21.05
N PRO A 85 0.13 7.28 21.31
CA PRO A 85 1.39 7.96 21.02
C PRO A 85 2.54 7.32 21.78
N ALA A 86 3.74 7.27 21.17
CA ALA A 86 4.93 6.94 21.94
C ALA A 86 5.14 7.98 23.04
N PRO A 87 5.74 7.58 24.18
CA PRO A 87 6.35 8.53 25.09
C PRO A 87 7.29 9.43 24.28
N LYS A 88 7.16 10.75 24.44
CA LYS A 88 8.20 11.66 23.95
C LYS A 88 9.48 11.28 24.67
N VAL A 89 10.52 10.92 23.93
CA VAL A 89 11.87 10.84 24.50
C VAL A 89 12.24 12.28 24.84
N SER A 90 12.30 12.62 26.13
CA SER A 90 12.75 13.93 26.58
C SER A 90 14.23 14.06 26.20
N THR A 91 14.51 14.85 25.17
CA THR A 91 15.86 15.31 24.87
C THR A 91 16.15 16.53 25.72
N ASP A 92 16.07 16.38 27.04
CA ASP A 92 16.62 17.37 27.98
C ASP A 92 18.07 16.95 28.21
N PHE A 93 18.96 17.55 27.43
CA PHE A 93 20.41 17.56 27.64
C PHE A 93 20.84 18.97 28.04
#